data_AF-A0A366LN81-F1
#
_entry.id   AF-A0A366LN81-F1
#
_cell.length_a   1.000
_cell.length_b   1.000
_cell.length_c   1.000
_cell.angle_alpha   90.00
_cell.angle_beta   90.00
_cell.angle_gamma   90.00
#
_symmetry.space_group_name_H-M   'P 1'
#
loop_
_entity.id
_entity.type
_entity.pdbx_description
1 polymer ?
#
loop_
_entity_poly.entity_id
_entity_poly.type
_entity_poly.pdbx_seq_one_letter_code
_entity_poly.pdbx_strand_id
1 'polypeptide(L)' 'MNSPEKRKPNTTYTAPVGSIDLMHAKADGTPNEIWPCHDCLPWHAEVVVVDEEIVVREWHAIDCPHFQDLLKDD' A
#
# COMPACT_ATOMS: atom_id res chain seq x y z
N MET A 1 27.74 -2.18 -11.29
CA MET A 1 27.59 -0.81 -10.75
C MET A 1 26.18 -0.37 -11.10
N ASN A 2 25.26 -0.27 -10.12
CA ASN A 2 23.87 0.14 -10.37
C ASN A 2 23.81 1.66 -10.47
N SER A 3 23.23 2.20 -11.56
CA SER A 3 23.15 3.64 -11.86
C SER A 3 22.40 4.44 -10.78
N PRO A 4 22.74 5.74 -10.57
CA PRO A 4 22.13 6.59 -9.54
C PRO A 4 20.73 7.13 -9.91
N GLU A 5 20.07 6.61 -10.94
CA GLU A 5 18.88 7.21 -11.58
C GLU A 5 17.52 6.70 -11.08
N LYS A 6 17.47 5.95 -9.97
CA LYS A 6 16.21 5.79 -9.23
C LYS A 6 16.41 6.27 -7.81
N ARG A 7 16.59 7.59 -7.65
CA ARG A 7 16.29 8.20 -6.35
C ARG A 7 14.85 7.78 -6.04
N LYS A 8 14.65 7.06 -4.93
CA LYS A 8 13.31 6.75 -4.44
C LYS A 8 12.50 8.04 -4.50
N PRO A 9 11.25 8.03 -5.01
CA PRO A 9 10.40 9.20 -5.00
C PRO A 9 10.46 9.87 -3.63
N ASN A 10 10.29 11.18 -3.58
CA ASN A 10 10.23 11.88 -2.30
C ASN A 10 8.88 11.59 -1.64
N THR A 11 8.65 10.32 -1.26
CA THR A 11 7.53 9.77 -0.52
C THR A 11 7.57 10.15 0.97
N THR A 12 8.39 11.14 1.32
CA THR A 12 8.36 11.74 2.66
C THR A 12 7.07 12.55 2.82
N TYR A 13 6.67 12.79 4.08
CA TYR A 13 5.42 13.40 4.59
C TYR A 13 4.71 14.53 3.80
N THR A 14 5.34 15.08 2.76
CA THR A 14 4.84 16.13 1.89
C THR A 14 4.17 15.66 0.60
N ALA A 15 4.30 14.38 0.22
CA ALA A 15 3.62 13.85 -0.97
C ALA A 15 2.10 13.74 -0.73
N PRO A 16 1.24 13.97 -1.74
CA PRO A 16 -0.16 13.59 -1.66
C PRO A 16 -0.30 12.10 -1.35
N VAL A 17 -1.13 11.76 -0.36
CA VAL A 17 -1.31 10.39 0.12
C VAL A 17 -2.73 9.92 -0.21
N GLY A 18 -2.84 8.68 -0.71
CA GLY A 18 -4.09 7.94 -0.82
C GLY A 18 -4.09 6.74 0.12
N SER A 19 -5.28 6.19 0.38
CA SER A 19 -5.45 4.93 1.11
C SER A 19 -6.18 3.91 0.25
N ILE A 20 -5.91 2.62 0.50
CA ILE A 20 -6.65 1.50 -0.08
C ILE A 20 -6.94 0.47 1.02
N ASP A 21 -8.11 -0.16 0.94
CA ASP A 21 -8.55 -1.19 1.86
C ASP A 21 -8.39 -2.57 1.21
N LEU A 22 -7.54 -3.42 1.79
CA LEU A 22 -7.27 -4.77 1.32
C LEU A 22 -7.99 -5.77 2.22
N MET A 23 -8.71 -6.71 1.63
CA MET A 23 -9.39 -7.77 2.41
C MET A 23 -8.37 -8.57 3.22
N HIS A 24 -8.69 -8.89 4.48
CA HIS A 24 -7.77 -9.68 5.33
C HIS A 24 -7.53 -11.12 4.80
N ALA A 25 -8.46 -11.62 3.99
CA ALA A 25 -8.40 -12.93 3.36
C ALA A 25 -8.96 -12.89 1.94
N LYS A 26 -8.53 -13.86 1.13
CA LYS A 26 -9.08 -14.14 -0.20
C LYS A 26 -10.45 -14.81 -0.08
N ALA A 27 -11.19 -14.85 -1.19
CA ALA A 27 -12.50 -15.50 -1.26
C ALA A 27 -12.51 -17.00 -0.88
N ASP A 28 -11.35 -17.68 -0.97
CA ASP A 28 -11.18 -19.08 -0.57
C ASP A 28 -10.81 -19.25 0.91
N GLY A 29 -10.74 -18.17 1.68
CA GLY A 29 -10.35 -18.16 3.09
C GLY A 29 -8.84 -18.15 3.33
N THR A 30 -8.01 -18.11 2.28
CA THR A 30 -6.56 -17.96 2.43
C THR A 30 -6.23 -16.56 2.97
N PRO A 31 -5.42 -16.43 4.04
CA PRO A 31 -4.99 -15.13 4.54
C PRO A 31 -4.25 -14.34 3.46
N ASN A 32 -4.47 -13.03 3.41
CA ASN A 32 -3.65 -12.15 2.59
C ASN A 32 -2.36 -11.78 3.35
N GLU A 33 -1.23 -11.95 2.69
CA GLU A 33 0.05 -11.50 3.22
C GLU A 33 0.23 -10.01 2.93
N ILE A 34 0.62 -9.27 3.96
CA ILE A 34 0.89 -7.84 3.88
C ILE A 34 2.39 -7.63 4.05
N TRP A 35 3.00 -7.00 3.05
CA TRP A 35 4.43 -6.72 3.01
C TRP A 35 4.68 -5.21 3.02
N PRO A 36 5.75 -4.73 3.66
CA PRO A 36 6.07 -3.32 3.65
C PRO A 36 6.22 -2.77 2.22
N CYS A 37 5.64 -1.61 1.96
CA CYS A 37 5.91 -0.90 0.72
C CYS A 37 7.37 -0.43 0.71
N HIS A 38 8.13 -0.81 -0.33
CA HIS A 38 9.53 -0.40 -0.46
C HIS A 38 9.72 0.95 -1.18
N ASP A 39 8.64 1.46 -1.78
CA ASP A 39 8.59 2.72 -2.53
C ASP A 39 8.02 3.88 -1.69
N CYS A 40 7.27 3.59 -0.62
CA CYS A 40 6.75 4.56 0.34
C CYS A 40 7.55 4.51 1.65
N LEU A 41 8.11 5.63 2.09
CA LEU A 41 8.75 5.75 3.42
C LEU A 41 8.35 7.07 4.11
N PRO A 42 7.73 7.02 5.31
CA PRO A 42 7.38 5.80 6.05
C PRO A 42 6.20 5.05 5.41
N TRP A 43 6.24 3.72 5.45
CA TRP A 43 5.07 2.89 5.17
C TRP A 43 4.17 2.84 6.40
N HIS A 44 2.87 2.95 6.18
CA HIS A 44 1.85 2.92 7.23
C HIS A 44 0.72 2.00 6.80
N ALA A 45 0.28 1.14 7.72
CA ALA A 45 -0.86 0.26 7.55
C ALA A 45 -1.59 0.11 8.90
N GLU A 46 -2.92 -0.07 8.85
CA GLU A 46 -3.76 -0.33 10.01
C GLU A 46 -4.75 -1.47 9.70
N VAL A 47 -5.20 -2.16 10.75
CA VAL A 47 -6.32 -3.11 10.66
C VAL A 47 -7.57 -2.39 11.13
N VAL A 48 -8.58 -2.29 10.27
CA VAL A 48 -9.86 -1.63 10.57
C VAL A 48 -11.03 -2.54 10.25
N VAL A 49 -12.18 -2.20 10.84
CA VAL A 49 -13.46 -2.83 10.53
C VAL A 49 -14.27 -1.85 9.69
N VAL A 50 -14.66 -2.26 8.49
CA VAL A 50 -15.49 -1.50 7.54
C VAL A 50 -16.67 -2.38 7.16
N ASP A 51 -17.90 -1.90 7.37
CA ASP A 51 -19.13 -2.65 7.07
C ASP A 51 -19.14 -4.10 7.62
N GLU A 52 -18.71 -4.26 8.88
CA GLU A 52 -18.57 -5.55 9.58
C GLU A 52 -17.45 -6.48 9.07
N GLU A 53 -16.70 -6.06 8.05
CA GLU A 53 -15.58 -6.80 7.48
C GLU A 53 -14.22 -6.30 8.03
N ILE A 54 -13.31 -7.24 8.30
CA ILE A 54 -11.92 -6.91 8.67
C ILE A 54 -11.12 -6.67 7.40
N VAL A 55 -10.56 -5.46 7.30
CA VAL A 55 -9.67 -5.06 6.19
C VAL A 55 -8.37 -4.49 6.74
N VAL A 56 -7.35 -4.51 5.90
CA VAL A 56 -6.09 -3.82 6.14
C VAL A 56 -6.05 -2.59 5.25
N ARG A 57 -6.01 -1.43 5.89
CA ARG A 57 -5.87 -0.16 5.19
C ARG A 57 -4.40 0.20 5.08
N GLU A 58 -3.94 0.41 3.86
CA GLU A 58 -2.58 0.87 3.59
C GLU A 58 -2.57 2.30 3.03
N TRP A 59 -1.55 3.07 3.39
CA TRP A 59 -1.34 4.41 2.86
C TRP A 59 -0.08 4.50 2.02
N HIS A 60 -0.24 5.14 0.87
CA HIS A 60 0.82 5.29 -0.11
C HIS A 60 0.80 6.70 -0.68
N ALA A 61 1.95 7.18 -1.17
CA ALA A 61 1.90 8.32 -2.07
C ALA A 61 1.08 7.96 -3.31
N ILE A 62 0.33 8.93 -3.82
CA ILE A 62 -0.57 8.71 -4.97
C ILE A 62 0.21 8.20 -6.19
N ASP A 63 1.47 8.58 -6.36
CA ASP A 63 2.33 8.15 -7.47
C ASP A 63 3.18 6.89 -7.18
N CYS A 64 2.97 6.22 -6.03
CA CYS A 64 3.63 4.97 -5.71
C CYS A 64 3.27 3.88 -6.74
N PRO A 65 4.26 3.24 -7.41
CA PRO A 65 3.99 2.18 -8.39
C PRO A 65 3.16 1.04 -7.81
N HIS A 66 3.49 0.59 -6.59
CA HIS A 66 2.74 -0.46 -5.92
C HIS A 66 1.29 -0.05 -5.65
N PHE A 67 1.05 1.18 -5.20
CA PHE A 67 -0.30 1.69 -4.98
C PHE A 67 -1.10 1.76 -6.27
N GLN A 68 -0.48 2.20 -7.37
CA GLN A 68 -1.11 2.22 -8.68
C GLN A 68 -1.44 0.82 -9.22
N ASP A 69 -0.70 -0.20 -8.82
CA ASP A 69 -1.02 -1.58 -9.17
C ASP A 69 -2.16 -2.13 -8.30
N LEU A 70 -2.14 -1.86 -7.00
CA LEU A 70 -3.24 -2.22 -6.09
C LEU A 70 -4.58 -1.60 -6.52
N LEU A 71 -4.59 -0.34 -6.95
CA LEU A 71 -5.80 0.36 -7.44
C LEU A 71 -6.37 -0.22 -8.75
N LYS A 72 -5.63 -1.07 -9.47
CA LYS A 72 -6.15 -1.75 -10.68
C LYS A 72 -6.76 -3.12 -10.35
N ASP A 73 -6.37 -3.69 -9.22
CA ASP A 73 -6.79 -5.01 -8.76
C ASP A 73 -8.04 -4.94 -7.85
N ASP A 74 -8.41 -3.75 -7.39
CA ASP A 74 -9.66 -3.40 -6.69
C ASP A 74 -10.79 -3.05 -7.68
#